data_AF-A0A960SSX4-F1
#
_entry.id   AF-A0A960SSX4-F1
#
_cell.length_a   1.000
_cell.length_b   1.000
_cell.length_c   1.000
_cell.angle_alpha   90.00
_cell.angle_beta   90.00
_cell.angle_gamma   90.00
#
_symmetry.space_group_name_H-M   'P 1'
#
loop_
_entity.id
_entity.type
_entity.pdbx_description
1 polymer ?
#
loop_
_entity_poly.entity_id
_entity_poly.type
_entity_poly.pdbx_seq_one_letter_code
_entity_poly.pdbx_strand_id
1 'polypeptide(L)'
;LMDEHVGEGFIEQGEARMAQCGACHSGAVRMAMLKHWDELQSDPNAQLAYPTGEDAAYFTIECAVCHNAHEATEHAQLRNPRASLKDFSYNTSSTTSFAEQYDPEVQLCAQCHNMRGATWSSSSRPPHHSVQYNVLIGRGGVDPEDQQILRAHSMIDEQCAHCHTHGHEVDSPTEEDPNYTGHTFRPTFVGCVDCHGSEEVGELLAEGAKLATKSRMAGLVDLLNEWALTKAPEELRTKYGTLAWEYSNVGQISNPDGTVGPGPSSAEQAMIPDGIKQARFNLYLIEHDASYGIHNGAYTRRLIDIAKGMVQAELAAP
;
A
#
# COMPACT_ATOMS: atom_id res chain seq x y z
N LEU A 1 14.24 -7.70 -6.17
CA LEU A 1 13.81 -6.92 -4.98
C LEU A 1 14.78 -5.75 -4.84
N MET A 2 14.34 -4.50 -5.02
CA MET A 2 15.15 -3.38 -4.53
C MET A 2 15.05 -3.43 -3.02
N ASP A 3 16.15 -3.80 -2.35
CA ASP A 3 16.30 -3.55 -0.92
C ASP A 3 16.34 -2.03 -0.76
N GLU A 4 15.19 -1.42 -0.52
CA GLU A 4 15.15 -0.04 -0.07
C GLU A 4 15.66 -0.02 1.37
N HIS A 5 16.98 0.02 1.56
CA HIS A 5 17.60 0.26 2.86
C HIS A 5 17.37 1.71 3.27
N VAL A 6 16.12 2.04 3.63
CA VAL A 6 15.70 3.40 3.98
C VAL A 6 16.54 3.96 5.12
N GLY A 7 16.92 3.12 6.08
CA GLY A 7 17.77 3.49 7.22
C GLY A 7 19.15 4.01 6.80
N GLU A 8 19.83 3.33 5.88
CA GLU A 8 21.11 3.81 5.32
C GLU A 8 20.92 5.15 4.61
N GLY A 9 19.82 5.30 3.87
CA GLY A 9 19.45 6.57 3.25
C GLY A 9 19.29 7.72 4.25
N PHE A 10 18.85 7.48 5.49
CA PHE A 10 18.77 8.55 6.50
C PHE A 10 20.14 9.03 6.95
N ILE A 11 21.13 8.14 7.00
CA ILE A 11 22.52 8.47 7.35
C ILE A 11 23.18 9.22 6.19
N GLU A 12 23.02 8.72 4.96
CA GLU A 12 23.72 9.26 3.79
C GLU A 12 23.10 10.55 3.23
N GLN A 13 21.77 10.65 3.26
CA GLN A 13 21.02 11.73 2.61
C GLN A 13 20.32 12.66 3.62
N GLY A 14 20.36 12.33 4.91
CA GLY A 14 19.88 13.18 6.00
C GLY A 14 18.41 13.57 5.88
N GLU A 15 18.12 14.83 6.20
CA GLU A 15 16.76 15.38 6.26
C GLU A 15 15.97 15.19 4.96
N ALA A 16 16.64 15.21 3.79
CA ALA A 16 15.97 15.01 2.51
C ALA A 16 15.31 13.62 2.41
N ARG A 17 15.96 12.58 2.94
CA ARG A 17 15.39 11.22 2.99
C ARG A 17 14.38 11.08 4.13
N MET A 18 14.63 11.72 5.27
CA MET A 18 13.68 11.74 6.39
C MET A 18 12.35 12.37 5.97
N ALA A 19 12.37 13.47 5.20
CA ALA A 19 11.18 14.13 4.68
C ALA A 19 10.35 13.21 3.75
N GLN A 20 11.01 12.36 2.96
CA GLN A 20 10.34 11.50 1.97
C GLN A 20 9.89 10.16 2.53
N CYS A 21 10.64 9.57 3.46
CA CYS A 21 10.42 8.20 3.91
C CYS A 21 10.23 8.09 5.43
N GLY A 22 10.73 9.06 6.20
CA GLY A 22 10.77 8.97 7.66
C GLY A 22 9.40 8.96 8.32
N ALA A 23 8.38 9.58 7.71
CA ALA A 23 7.02 9.56 8.23
C ALA A 23 6.43 8.14 8.43
N CYS A 24 6.94 7.15 7.68
CA CYS A 24 6.44 5.77 7.70
C CYS A 24 7.53 4.73 8.03
N HIS A 25 8.81 5.11 8.01
CA HIS A 25 9.93 4.18 8.19
C HIS A 25 10.85 4.52 9.38
N SER A 26 10.57 5.59 10.14
CA SER A 26 11.32 5.96 11.34
C SER A 26 10.40 6.51 12.42
N GLY A 27 10.44 5.90 13.60
CA GLY A 27 9.66 6.37 14.75
C GLY A 27 10.14 7.73 15.23
N ALA A 28 11.46 7.97 15.25
CA ALA A 28 12.02 9.26 15.63
C ALA A 28 11.56 10.38 14.69
N VAL A 29 11.60 10.14 13.37
CA VAL A 29 11.14 11.13 12.39
C VAL A 29 9.63 11.35 12.50
N ARG A 30 8.83 10.28 12.59
CA ARG A 30 7.37 10.39 12.74
C ARG A 30 6.99 11.19 13.99
N MET A 31 7.67 10.96 15.11
CA MET A 31 7.41 11.70 16.34
C MET A 31 7.82 13.18 16.24
N ALA A 32 8.93 13.49 15.57
CA ALA A 32 9.32 14.87 15.29
C ALA A 32 8.27 15.60 14.41
N MET A 33 7.76 14.92 13.38
CA MET A 33 6.72 15.43 12.50
C MET A 33 5.37 15.65 13.21
N LEU A 34 4.95 14.73 14.09
CA LEU A 34 3.75 14.89 14.90
C LEU A 34 3.87 16.06 15.88
N LYS A 35 5.01 16.15 16.57
CA LYS A 35 5.31 17.28 17.47
C LYS A 35 5.24 18.61 16.72
N HIS A 36 5.81 18.69 15.51
CA HIS A 36 5.75 19.89 14.69
C HIS A 36 4.32 20.24 14.28
N TRP A 37 3.50 19.25 13.91
CA TRP A 37 2.08 19.45 13.61
C TRP A 37 1.30 20.00 14.83
N ASP A 38 1.60 19.52 16.04
CA ASP A 38 1.01 20.05 17.28
C ASP A 38 1.47 21.50 17.55
N GLU A 39 2.76 21.78 17.39
CA GLU A 39 3.34 23.12 17.62
C GLU A 39 2.73 24.17 16.69
N LEU A 40 2.49 23.81 15.42
CA LEU A 40 1.86 24.66 14.41
C LEU A 40 0.46 25.15 14.80
N GLN A 41 -0.24 24.44 15.70
CA GLN A 41 -1.53 24.89 16.22
C GLN A 41 -1.41 26.16 17.09
N SER A 42 -0.24 26.38 17.69
CA SER A 42 0.02 27.50 18.60
C SER A 42 1.01 28.53 18.03
N ASP A 43 1.94 28.10 17.17
CA ASP A 43 2.88 28.95 16.47
C ASP A 43 2.95 28.57 14.99
N PRO A 44 2.36 29.36 14.08
CA PRO A 44 2.40 29.07 12.64
C PRO A 44 3.82 29.15 12.03
N ASN A 45 4.81 29.67 12.76
CA ASN A 45 6.21 29.71 12.34
C ASN A 45 7.07 28.60 12.96
N ALA A 46 6.47 27.67 13.71
CA ALA A 46 7.19 26.53 14.27
C ALA A 46 7.98 25.80 13.18
N GLN A 47 9.24 25.47 13.50
CA GLN A 47 10.15 24.82 12.56
C GLN A 47 10.23 23.33 12.87
N LEU A 48 10.16 22.51 11.84
CA LEU A 48 10.39 21.07 11.97
C LEU A 48 11.87 20.83 12.29
N ALA A 49 12.13 20.21 13.44
CA ALA A 49 13.46 19.75 13.82
C ALA A 49 13.54 18.23 13.63
N TYR A 50 14.25 17.79 12.58
CA TYR A 50 14.51 16.37 12.36
C TYR A 50 15.49 15.80 13.40
N PRO A 51 15.40 14.50 13.73
CA PRO A 51 16.43 13.81 14.50
C PRO A 51 17.74 13.69 13.69
N THR A 52 18.79 13.18 14.33
CA THR A 52 20.04 12.84 13.62
C THR A 52 19.81 11.71 12.60
N GLY A 53 20.71 11.57 11.63
CA GLY A 53 20.70 10.44 10.68
C GLY A 53 20.74 9.10 11.39
N GLU A 54 21.56 9.01 12.44
CA GLU A 54 21.70 7.83 13.28
C GLU A 54 20.42 7.51 14.05
N ASP A 55 19.78 8.49 14.69
CA ASP A 55 18.53 8.27 15.43
C ASP A 55 17.39 7.90 14.47
N ALA A 56 17.32 8.55 13.30
CA ALA A 56 16.35 8.21 12.27
C ALA A 56 16.50 6.76 11.78
N ALA A 57 17.73 6.29 11.61
CA ALA A 57 18.04 4.92 11.18
C ALA A 57 17.88 3.88 12.30
N TYR A 58 18.14 4.26 13.55
CA TYR A 58 18.09 3.38 14.70
C TYR A 58 16.68 3.13 15.20
N PHE A 59 15.87 4.18 15.35
CA PHE A 59 14.51 4.07 15.86
C PHE A 59 13.53 3.75 14.72
N THR A 60 13.14 2.47 14.67
CA THR A 60 12.15 1.96 13.72
C THR A 60 10.74 2.40 14.11
N ILE A 61 9.69 1.73 13.61
CA ILE A 61 8.32 2.00 14.07
C ILE A 61 8.13 1.39 15.46
N GLU A 62 8.30 2.24 16.46
CA GLU A 62 8.20 1.89 17.89
C GLU A 62 6.80 2.12 18.46
N CYS A 63 6.57 1.66 19.70
CA CYS A 63 5.28 1.77 20.41
C CYS A 63 4.68 3.18 20.37
N ALA A 64 5.53 4.21 20.54
CA ALA A 64 5.11 5.60 20.62
C ALA A 64 4.56 6.15 19.29
N VAL A 65 4.80 5.49 18.15
CA VAL A 65 4.20 5.87 16.86
C VAL A 65 2.70 5.58 16.85
N CYS A 66 2.29 4.48 17.48
CA CYS A 66 0.91 4.03 17.53
C CYS A 66 0.19 4.50 18.78
N HIS A 67 0.89 4.56 19.91
CA HIS A 67 0.33 4.86 21.22
C HIS A 67 0.81 6.19 21.77
N ASN A 68 -0.08 6.89 22.46
CA ASN A 68 0.24 8.01 23.32
C ASN A 68 0.14 7.59 24.78
N ALA A 69 1.28 7.20 25.37
CA ALA A 69 1.35 6.70 26.75
C ALA A 69 0.84 7.71 27.80
N HIS A 70 0.72 8.99 27.46
CA HIS A 70 0.27 10.05 28.36
C HIS A 70 -1.18 10.51 28.12
N GLU A 71 -1.90 9.88 27.20
CA GLU A 71 -3.32 10.13 26.99
C GLU A 71 -4.13 8.90 27.39
N ALA A 72 -5.18 9.13 28.18
CA ALA A 72 -6.20 8.13 28.41
C ALA A 72 -7.19 8.20 27.25
N THR A 73 -6.94 7.42 26.20
CA THR A 73 -7.91 7.27 25.10
C THR A 73 -8.84 6.09 25.37
N GLU A 74 -10.04 6.09 24.79
CA GLU A 74 -11.01 4.99 24.93
C GLU A 74 -10.55 3.68 24.28
N HIS A 75 -9.44 3.69 23.54
CA HIS A 75 -8.95 2.57 22.73
C HIS A 75 -7.47 2.33 22.97
N ALA A 76 -7.10 1.78 24.13
CA ALA A 76 -5.72 1.35 24.43
C ALA A 76 -4.65 2.42 24.14
N GLN A 77 -4.96 3.70 24.39
CA GLN A 77 -4.05 4.82 24.18
C GLN A 77 -3.60 5.02 22.71
N LEU A 78 -4.34 4.52 21.72
CA LEU A 78 -4.00 4.72 20.31
C LEU A 78 -4.09 6.20 19.90
N ARG A 79 -3.14 6.66 19.08
CA ARG A 79 -3.06 8.04 18.56
C ARG A 79 -4.11 8.38 17.50
N ASN A 80 -4.59 7.36 16.79
CA ASN A 80 -5.55 7.49 15.70
C ASN A 80 -6.66 6.45 15.88
N PRO A 81 -7.83 6.66 15.25
CA PRO A 81 -8.94 5.70 15.29
C PRO A 81 -8.54 4.30 14.81
N ARG A 82 -9.23 3.27 15.31
CA ARG A 82 -9.07 1.88 14.86
C ARG A 82 -9.67 1.63 13.47
N ALA A 83 -10.63 2.45 13.06
CA ALA A 83 -11.29 2.35 11.76
C ALA A 83 -11.59 3.73 11.17
N SER A 84 -11.52 3.82 9.84
CA SER A 84 -11.92 4.99 9.07
C SER A 84 -12.27 4.58 7.64
N LEU A 85 -13.17 5.34 7.00
CA LEU A 85 -13.52 5.17 5.58
C LEU A 85 -13.10 6.38 4.74
N LYS A 86 -12.40 7.33 5.36
CA LYS A 86 -11.91 8.56 4.74
C LYS A 86 -10.81 8.19 3.75
N ASP A 87 -10.96 8.56 2.49
CA ASP A 87 -9.92 8.32 1.51
C ASP A 87 -8.66 9.11 1.87
N PHE A 88 -7.51 8.44 1.79
CA PHE A 88 -6.25 8.99 2.26
C PHE A 88 -5.11 8.50 1.40
N SER A 89 -4.22 9.42 1.03
CA SER A 89 -3.04 9.11 0.23
C SER A 89 -1.95 10.12 0.53
N TYR A 90 -0.99 9.73 1.34
CA TYR A 90 0.10 10.58 1.80
C TYR A 90 1.17 10.74 0.73
N ASN A 91 1.30 11.92 0.14
CA ASN A 91 2.36 12.19 -0.83
C ASN A 91 3.70 12.42 -0.10
N THR A 92 4.66 11.58 -0.42
CA THR A 92 6.02 11.59 0.10
C THR A 92 7.01 12.39 -0.74
N SER A 93 6.51 13.25 -1.63
CA SER A 93 7.36 14.20 -2.35
C SER A 93 8.06 15.13 -1.36
N SER A 94 9.30 15.53 -1.68
CA SER A 94 10.03 16.55 -0.90
C SER A 94 9.37 17.94 -0.94
N THR A 95 8.32 18.11 -1.74
CA THR A 95 7.61 19.39 -1.93
C THR A 95 6.30 19.49 -1.16
N THR A 96 5.90 18.45 -0.44
CA THR A 96 4.64 18.40 0.31
C THR A 96 4.95 18.20 1.78
N SER A 97 4.40 19.06 2.66
CA SER A 97 4.69 18.93 4.09
C SER A 97 3.88 17.81 4.73
N PHE A 98 4.41 17.23 5.82
CA PHE A 98 3.65 16.30 6.65
C PHE A 98 2.42 16.97 7.26
N ALA A 99 2.58 18.18 7.80
CA ALA A 99 1.54 18.85 8.56
C ALA A 99 0.31 19.22 7.73
N GLU A 100 0.49 19.51 6.44
CA GLU A 100 -0.63 19.78 5.51
C GLU A 100 -1.42 18.53 5.12
N GLN A 101 -0.81 17.35 5.28
CA GLN A 101 -1.39 16.09 4.82
C GLN A 101 -1.84 15.20 5.98
N TYR A 102 -1.28 15.37 7.18
CA TYR A 102 -1.64 14.55 8.33
C TYR A 102 -3.09 14.76 8.70
N ASP A 103 -3.79 13.64 8.89
CA ASP A 103 -5.22 13.62 9.17
C ASP A 103 -5.48 12.70 10.37
N PRO A 104 -5.80 13.27 11.55
CA PRO A 104 -6.01 12.46 12.75
C PRO A 104 -7.28 11.60 12.66
N GLU A 105 -8.19 11.86 11.72
CA GLU A 105 -9.42 11.08 11.51
C GLU A 105 -9.21 9.84 10.62
N VAL A 106 -8.03 9.72 10.00
CA VAL A 106 -7.64 8.53 9.26
C VAL A 106 -7.11 7.49 10.24
N GLN A 107 -7.54 6.24 10.06
CA GLN A 107 -7.20 5.16 10.99
C GLN A 107 -5.70 4.89 11.07
N LEU A 108 -5.25 4.36 12.20
CA LEU A 108 -3.84 4.26 12.57
C LEU A 108 -2.95 3.60 11.50
N CYS A 109 -3.34 2.45 10.95
CA CYS A 109 -2.53 1.73 9.98
C CYS A 109 -2.47 2.47 8.63
N ALA A 110 -3.54 3.17 8.25
CA ALA A 110 -3.65 3.93 7.00
C ALA A 110 -2.73 5.14 6.96
N GLN A 111 -2.27 5.63 8.12
CA GLN A 111 -1.28 6.69 8.21
C GLN A 111 0.00 6.36 7.41
N CYS A 112 0.33 5.07 7.28
CA CYS A 112 1.49 4.59 6.51
C CYS A 112 1.09 3.66 5.35
N HIS A 113 0.10 2.80 5.55
CA HIS A 113 -0.38 1.84 4.55
C HIS A 113 -1.45 2.46 3.65
N ASN A 114 -1.05 3.46 2.86
CA ASN A 114 -1.86 4.05 1.79
C ASN A 114 -1.14 4.13 0.43
N MET A 115 -1.84 4.62 -0.59
CA MET A 115 -1.38 4.72 -1.98
C MET A 115 -0.16 5.63 -2.22
N ARG A 116 0.26 6.43 -1.24
CA ARG A 116 1.47 7.25 -1.31
C ARG A 116 1.52 8.23 -2.50
N GLY A 117 0.35 8.74 -2.91
CA GLY A 117 0.20 9.62 -4.06
C GLY A 117 0.37 8.92 -5.42
N ALA A 118 0.33 7.59 -5.47
CA ALA A 118 0.53 6.84 -6.71
C ALA A 118 -0.55 7.15 -7.74
N THR A 119 -0.12 7.39 -8.98
CA THR A 119 -0.99 7.62 -10.14
C THR A 119 -0.58 6.74 -11.31
N TRP A 120 -1.54 6.41 -12.19
CA TRP A 120 -1.27 5.62 -13.39
C TRP A 120 -0.32 6.30 -14.37
N SER A 121 -0.23 7.63 -14.31
CA SER A 121 0.63 8.45 -15.16
C SER A 121 2.12 8.34 -14.79
N SER A 122 2.45 7.76 -13.63
CA SER A 122 3.83 7.41 -13.29
C SER A 122 4.39 6.40 -14.31
N SER A 123 5.62 6.63 -14.74
CA SER A 123 6.29 5.81 -15.75
C SER A 123 7.57 5.16 -15.25
N SER A 124 8.11 5.61 -14.12
CA SER A 124 9.40 5.16 -13.61
C SER A 124 9.33 3.82 -12.87
N ARG A 125 8.28 3.60 -12.07
CA ARG A 125 8.10 2.40 -11.25
C ARG A 125 6.62 2.16 -10.92
N PRO A 126 6.26 0.91 -10.54
CA PRO A 126 4.96 0.59 -9.97
C PRO A 126 4.58 1.48 -8.77
N PRO A 127 3.29 1.48 -8.35
CA PRO A 127 2.88 1.96 -7.03
C PRO A 127 3.79 1.42 -5.91
N HIS A 128 3.77 2.06 -4.74
CA HIS A 128 4.51 1.56 -3.59
C HIS A 128 3.76 0.40 -2.91
N HIS A 129 4.47 -0.49 -2.20
CA HIS A 129 3.93 -1.66 -1.48
C HIS A 129 3.09 -1.33 -0.23
N SER A 130 2.46 -0.16 -0.21
CA SER A 130 1.70 0.37 0.93
C SER A 130 0.22 0.59 0.62
N VAL A 131 -0.31 0.14 -0.51
CA VAL A 131 -1.66 0.55 -0.96
C VAL A 131 -2.84 -0.09 -0.20
N GLN A 132 -2.59 -0.79 0.90
CA GLN A 132 -3.56 -1.70 1.54
C GLN A 132 -4.83 -1.00 2.00
N TYR A 133 -4.74 0.18 2.62
CA TYR A 133 -5.92 0.88 3.12
C TYR A 133 -6.86 1.29 1.99
N ASN A 134 -6.33 1.84 0.89
CA ASN A 134 -7.17 2.29 -0.22
C ASN A 134 -7.88 1.08 -0.85
N VAL A 135 -7.19 -0.04 -1.04
CA VAL A 135 -7.83 -1.26 -1.55
C VAL A 135 -8.88 -1.78 -0.58
N LEU A 136 -8.61 -1.80 0.73
CA LEU A 136 -9.59 -2.16 1.78
C LEU A 136 -10.88 -1.36 1.63
N ILE A 137 -10.78 -0.02 1.59
CA ILE A 137 -11.96 0.86 1.51
C ILE A 137 -12.52 1.02 0.08
N GLY A 138 -12.01 0.27 -0.89
CA GLY A 138 -12.49 0.29 -2.27
C GLY A 138 -12.24 1.61 -3.00
N ARG A 139 -11.05 2.19 -2.79
CA ARG A 139 -10.55 3.42 -3.41
C ARG A 139 -9.20 3.17 -4.11
N GLY A 140 -8.84 4.10 -4.98
CA GLY A 140 -7.61 4.04 -5.76
C GLY A 140 -7.80 3.49 -7.17
N GLY A 141 -6.72 2.98 -7.74
CA GLY A 141 -6.76 2.41 -9.09
C GLY A 141 -7.20 3.40 -10.17
N VAL A 142 -7.46 2.86 -11.35
CA VAL A 142 -8.15 3.54 -12.44
C VAL A 142 -9.50 2.85 -12.59
N ASP A 143 -10.54 3.54 -12.15
CA ASP A 143 -11.93 3.13 -12.26
C ASP A 143 -12.74 4.29 -12.87
N PRO A 144 -13.28 4.13 -14.09
CA PRO A 144 -14.07 5.19 -14.74
C PRO A 144 -15.32 5.63 -13.96
N GLU A 145 -15.86 4.78 -13.09
CA GLU A 145 -17.01 5.13 -12.26
C GLU A 145 -16.61 5.88 -10.97
N ASP A 146 -15.32 5.82 -10.58
CA ASP A 146 -14.74 6.43 -9.37
C ASP A 146 -15.60 6.23 -8.09
N GLN A 147 -16.29 5.08 -8.02
CA GLN A 147 -17.18 4.77 -6.92
C GLN A 147 -16.42 4.05 -5.80
N GLN A 148 -16.62 4.51 -4.56
CA GLN A 148 -16.16 3.77 -3.40
C GLN A 148 -16.92 2.45 -3.26
N ILE A 149 -16.19 1.33 -3.27
CA ILE A 149 -16.79 0.00 -3.14
C ILE A 149 -16.46 -0.57 -1.76
N LEU A 150 -17.33 -0.31 -0.79
CA LEU A 150 -17.19 -0.85 0.57
C LEU A 150 -17.68 -2.30 0.66
N ARG A 151 -16.98 -3.13 1.44
CA ARG A 151 -17.32 -4.55 1.68
C ARG A 151 -17.09 -4.92 3.14
N ALA A 152 -17.51 -6.12 3.54
CA ALA A 152 -17.54 -6.54 4.93
C ALA A 152 -16.24 -6.21 5.71
N HIS A 153 -15.07 -6.52 5.15
CA HIS A 153 -13.79 -6.26 5.82
C HIS A 153 -13.47 -4.77 6.03
N SER A 154 -13.95 -3.87 5.17
CA SER A 154 -13.77 -2.41 5.38
C SER A 154 -14.67 -1.87 6.49
N MET A 155 -15.71 -2.62 6.86
CA MET A 155 -16.75 -2.23 7.83
C MET A 155 -16.58 -2.90 9.19
N ILE A 156 -15.50 -3.66 9.40
CA ILE A 156 -15.17 -4.23 10.72
C ILE A 156 -14.71 -3.09 11.62
N ASP A 157 -15.21 -3.05 12.86
CA ASP A 157 -14.94 -1.97 13.83
C ASP A 157 -13.44 -1.73 14.10
N GLU A 158 -12.61 -2.76 13.98
CA GLU A 158 -11.16 -2.69 14.18
C GLU A 158 -10.34 -2.74 12.87
N GLN A 159 -11.01 -2.85 11.72
CA GLN A 159 -10.41 -2.95 10.38
C GLN A 159 -9.14 -3.83 10.35
N CYS A 160 -7.97 -3.22 10.14
CA CYS A 160 -6.69 -3.90 10.03
C CYS A 160 -6.36 -4.72 11.28
N ALA A 161 -6.62 -4.14 12.46
CA ALA A 161 -6.25 -4.72 13.75
C ALA A 161 -7.02 -6.02 14.03
N HIS A 162 -8.25 -6.17 13.53
CA HIS A 162 -9.05 -7.37 13.71
C HIS A 162 -8.32 -8.65 13.25
N CYS A 163 -7.66 -8.59 12.09
CA CYS A 163 -6.94 -9.73 11.52
C CYS A 163 -5.44 -9.71 11.88
N HIS A 164 -4.80 -8.54 11.86
CA HIS A 164 -3.35 -8.40 11.96
C HIS A 164 -2.82 -8.29 13.39
N THR A 165 -3.65 -7.83 14.33
CA THR A 165 -3.29 -7.67 15.75
C THR A 165 -4.42 -8.20 16.61
N HIS A 166 -4.74 -9.48 16.44
CA HIS A 166 -5.83 -10.14 17.15
C HIS A 166 -5.56 -10.17 18.66
N GLY A 167 -6.62 -9.97 19.44
CA GLY A 167 -6.60 -10.09 20.89
C GLY A 167 -6.65 -11.55 21.31
N HIS A 168 -5.70 -11.97 22.14
CA HIS A 168 -5.71 -13.27 22.78
C HIS A 168 -6.37 -13.13 24.14
N GLU A 169 -7.53 -13.77 24.28
CA GLU A 169 -8.24 -13.86 25.55
C GLU A 169 -8.04 -15.25 26.17
N VAL A 170 -7.85 -15.27 27.49
CA VAL A 170 -7.81 -16.50 28.28
C VAL A 170 -9.01 -16.54 29.24
N ASP A 171 -9.54 -17.73 29.54
CA ASP A 171 -10.77 -17.90 30.33
C ASP A 171 -10.69 -17.30 31.75
N SER A 172 -9.48 -17.14 32.30
CA SER A 172 -9.25 -16.62 33.65
C SER A 172 -7.93 -15.84 33.70
N PRO A 173 -7.93 -14.59 33.20
CA PRO A 173 -6.69 -13.84 33.07
C PRO A 173 -6.10 -13.54 34.44
N THR A 174 -4.80 -13.81 34.59
CA THR A 174 -4.00 -13.44 35.77
C THR A 174 -2.91 -12.46 35.37
N GLU A 175 -2.11 -11.99 36.32
CA GLU A 175 -0.93 -11.18 36.00
C GLU A 175 0.12 -12.02 35.24
N GLU A 176 0.22 -13.32 35.55
CA GLU A 176 1.12 -14.26 34.87
C GLU A 176 0.58 -14.77 33.52
N ASP A 177 -0.74 -14.72 33.31
CA ASP A 177 -1.42 -15.11 32.06
C ASP A 177 -2.49 -14.07 31.69
N PRO A 178 -2.10 -12.86 31.25
CA PRO A 178 -3.05 -11.81 30.94
C PRO A 178 -3.62 -11.95 29.53
N ASN A 179 -4.78 -11.35 29.28
CA ASN A 179 -5.20 -11.05 27.91
C ASN A 179 -4.16 -10.13 27.25
N TYR A 180 -3.82 -10.38 26.00
CA TYR A 180 -2.84 -9.57 25.28
C TYR A 180 -3.18 -9.43 23.80
N THR A 181 -2.73 -8.34 23.19
CA THR A 181 -2.87 -8.12 21.74
C THR A 181 -1.55 -8.44 21.04
N GLY A 182 -1.60 -9.28 20.00
CA GLY A 182 -0.40 -9.62 19.22
C GLY A 182 0.16 -8.41 18.45
N HIS A 183 1.46 -8.18 18.53
CA HIS A 183 2.18 -7.11 17.81
C HIS A 183 3.16 -7.66 16.75
N THR A 184 2.93 -8.89 16.26
CA THR A 184 3.69 -9.44 15.12
C THR A 184 3.16 -8.94 13.78
N PHE A 185 1.96 -8.34 13.76
CA PHE A 185 1.23 -7.83 12.60
C PHE A 185 0.93 -8.86 11.51
N ARG A 186 1.23 -10.14 11.77
CA ARG A 186 0.92 -11.23 10.85
C ARG A 186 -0.56 -11.58 11.01
N PRO A 187 -1.32 -11.64 9.90
CA PRO A 187 -2.71 -12.02 10.00
C PRO A 187 -2.83 -13.47 10.50
N THR A 188 -3.81 -13.72 11.36
CA THR A 188 -4.12 -15.07 11.86
C THR A 188 -5.55 -15.45 11.47
N PHE A 189 -5.80 -16.75 11.31
CA PHE A 189 -7.15 -17.23 10.97
C PHE A 189 -8.12 -17.18 12.15
N VAL A 190 -7.63 -17.00 13.37
CA VAL A 190 -8.48 -16.72 14.54
C VAL A 190 -9.34 -15.47 14.30
N GLY A 191 -8.78 -14.43 13.67
CA GLY A 191 -9.52 -13.23 13.27
C GLY A 191 -10.59 -13.47 12.20
N CYS A 192 -10.72 -14.68 11.65
CA CYS A 192 -11.81 -15.03 10.74
C CYS A 192 -13.01 -15.66 11.46
N VAL A 193 -12.82 -16.19 12.67
CA VAL A 193 -13.77 -17.09 13.35
C VAL A 193 -15.12 -16.43 13.58
N ASP A 194 -15.14 -15.17 14.05
CA ASP A 194 -16.38 -14.46 14.38
C ASP A 194 -17.33 -14.30 13.19
N CYS A 195 -16.79 -14.21 11.98
CA CYS A 195 -17.56 -13.96 10.76
C CYS A 195 -17.71 -15.21 9.87
N HIS A 196 -16.73 -16.12 9.90
CA HIS A 196 -16.65 -17.28 9.02
C HIS A 196 -16.86 -18.63 9.75
N GLY A 197 -17.00 -18.60 11.09
CA GLY A 197 -17.41 -19.73 11.93
C GLY A 197 -16.29 -20.64 12.41
N SER A 198 -15.15 -20.69 11.73
CA SER A 198 -13.94 -21.42 12.18
C SER A 198 -12.69 -20.95 11.45
N GLU A 199 -11.52 -21.23 12.02
CA GLU A 199 -10.22 -20.95 11.38
C GLU A 199 -10.09 -21.70 10.05
N GLU A 200 -10.49 -22.98 10.01
CA GLU A 200 -10.42 -23.83 8.80
C GLU A 200 -11.27 -23.25 7.66
N VAL A 201 -12.48 -22.78 7.95
CA VAL A 201 -13.33 -22.13 6.93
C VAL A 201 -12.73 -20.80 6.49
N GLY A 202 -12.20 -20.01 7.43
CA GLY A 202 -11.50 -18.76 7.12
C GLY A 202 -10.31 -18.96 6.19
N GLU A 203 -9.45 -19.94 6.51
CA GLU A 203 -8.30 -20.34 5.71
C GLU A 203 -8.71 -20.80 4.31
N LEU A 204 -9.66 -21.73 4.22
CA LEU A 204 -10.14 -22.25 2.95
C LEU A 204 -10.67 -21.14 2.02
N LEU A 205 -11.47 -20.22 2.57
CA LEU A 205 -12.01 -19.10 1.82
C LEU A 205 -10.90 -18.12 1.41
N ALA A 206 -9.95 -17.85 2.31
CA ALA A 206 -8.86 -16.94 2.03
C ALA A 206 -7.94 -17.46 0.92
N GLU A 207 -7.50 -18.72 1.01
CA GLU A 207 -6.65 -19.33 -0.01
C GLU A 207 -7.38 -19.50 -1.35
N GLY A 208 -8.66 -19.85 -1.32
CA GLY A 208 -9.50 -19.89 -2.52
C GLY A 208 -9.62 -18.52 -3.20
N ALA A 209 -9.82 -17.45 -2.43
CA ALA A 209 -9.88 -16.09 -2.96
C ALA A 209 -8.54 -15.64 -3.56
N LYS A 210 -7.42 -15.88 -2.85
CA LYS A 210 -6.07 -15.56 -3.34
C LYS A 210 -5.77 -16.28 -4.64
N LEU A 211 -6.06 -17.58 -4.73
CA LEU A 211 -5.85 -18.38 -5.94
C LEU A 211 -6.66 -17.82 -7.12
N ALA A 212 -7.95 -17.53 -6.90
CA ALA A 212 -8.82 -16.98 -7.95
C ALA A 212 -8.32 -15.62 -8.45
N THR A 213 -7.88 -14.74 -7.54
CA THR A 213 -7.31 -13.42 -7.90
C THR A 213 -6.01 -13.58 -8.67
N LYS A 214 -5.07 -14.40 -8.20
CA LYS A 214 -3.79 -14.66 -8.88
C LYS A 214 -4.00 -15.22 -10.29
N SER A 215 -4.94 -16.14 -10.47
CA SER A 215 -5.30 -16.65 -11.80
C SER A 215 -5.84 -15.54 -12.72
N ARG A 216 -6.67 -14.64 -12.19
CA ARG A 216 -7.18 -13.49 -12.96
C ARG A 216 -6.07 -12.52 -13.36
N MET A 217 -5.12 -12.26 -12.46
CA MET A 217 -3.95 -11.42 -12.72
C MET A 217 -3.04 -12.04 -13.77
N ALA A 218 -2.77 -13.35 -13.70
CA ALA A 218 -2.01 -14.06 -14.73
C ALA A 218 -2.64 -13.88 -16.12
N GLY A 219 -3.97 -14.03 -16.23
CA GLY A 219 -4.66 -13.78 -17.50
C GLY A 219 -4.62 -12.31 -17.96
N LEU A 220 -4.45 -11.33 -17.07
CA LEU A 220 -4.21 -9.94 -17.45
C LEU A 220 -2.77 -9.73 -17.96
N VAL A 221 -1.79 -10.37 -17.31
CA VAL A 221 -0.39 -10.39 -17.78
C VAL A 221 -0.28 -11.01 -19.16
N ASP A 222 -0.99 -12.10 -19.43
CA ASP A 222 -1.02 -12.73 -20.76
C ASP A 222 -1.52 -11.76 -21.84
N LEU A 223 -2.59 -11.00 -21.56
CA LEU A 223 -3.10 -9.97 -22.47
C LEU A 223 -2.12 -8.83 -22.69
N LEU A 224 -1.45 -8.37 -21.62
CA LEU A 224 -0.42 -7.32 -21.72
C LEU A 224 0.77 -7.79 -22.56
N ASN A 225 1.21 -9.03 -22.36
CA ASN A 225 2.26 -9.67 -23.15
C ASN A 225 1.85 -9.85 -24.61
N GLU A 226 0.61 -10.25 -24.87
CA GLU A 226 0.07 -10.34 -26.23
C GLU A 226 0.10 -8.98 -26.92
N TRP A 227 -0.37 -7.92 -26.25
CA TRP A 227 -0.32 -6.56 -26.79
C TRP A 227 1.12 -6.14 -27.08
N ALA A 228 2.04 -6.37 -26.14
CA ALA A 228 3.45 -6.03 -26.30
C ALA A 228 4.12 -6.72 -27.49
N LEU A 229 3.73 -7.95 -27.81
CA LEU A 229 4.28 -8.74 -28.91
C LEU A 229 3.57 -8.51 -30.25
N THR A 230 2.33 -8.04 -30.26
CA THR A 230 1.53 -7.97 -31.50
C THR A 230 1.14 -6.56 -31.91
N LYS A 231 0.98 -5.64 -30.96
CA LYS A 231 0.38 -4.30 -31.17
C LYS A 231 1.23 -3.13 -30.69
N ALA A 232 2.19 -3.34 -29.80
CA ALA A 232 3.12 -2.29 -29.42
C ALA A 232 3.88 -1.75 -30.65
N PRO A 233 4.26 -0.45 -30.65
CA PRO A 233 5.13 0.12 -31.68
C PRO A 233 6.36 -0.74 -31.94
N GLU A 234 6.78 -0.83 -33.20
CA GLU A 234 7.84 -1.76 -33.62
C GLU A 234 9.15 -1.52 -32.85
N GLU A 235 9.43 -0.27 -32.52
CA GLU A 235 10.58 0.15 -31.71
C GLU A 235 10.52 -0.46 -30.31
N LEU A 236 9.36 -0.43 -29.65
CA LEU A 236 9.19 -1.02 -28.33
C LEU A 236 9.22 -2.54 -28.40
N ARG A 237 8.47 -3.11 -29.34
CA ARG A 237 8.33 -4.56 -29.49
C ARG A 237 9.67 -5.25 -29.76
N THR A 238 10.48 -4.70 -30.66
CA THR A 238 11.77 -5.28 -31.03
C THR A 238 12.79 -5.17 -29.89
N LYS A 239 12.74 -4.09 -29.12
CA LYS A 239 13.70 -3.81 -28.05
C LYS A 239 13.35 -4.50 -26.73
N TYR A 240 12.08 -4.55 -26.37
CA TYR A 240 11.61 -4.98 -25.06
C TYR A 240 10.81 -6.29 -25.06
N GLY A 241 10.31 -6.74 -26.23
CA GLY A 241 9.46 -7.93 -26.31
C GLY A 241 8.26 -7.81 -25.38
N THR A 242 8.05 -8.81 -24.52
CA THR A 242 6.98 -8.83 -23.51
C THR A 242 7.08 -7.70 -22.48
N LEU A 243 8.23 -7.02 -22.35
CA LEU A 243 8.40 -5.90 -21.43
C LEU A 243 7.96 -4.56 -22.04
N ALA A 244 7.44 -4.52 -23.27
CA ALA A 244 7.09 -3.26 -23.92
C ALA A 244 5.98 -2.46 -23.20
N TRP A 245 5.20 -3.11 -22.32
CA TRP A 245 4.19 -2.44 -21.49
C TRP A 245 4.72 -1.99 -20.12
N GLU A 246 5.90 -2.46 -19.69
CA GLU A 246 6.41 -2.27 -18.33
C GLU A 246 6.83 -0.84 -18.00
N TYR A 247 7.03 -0.57 -16.71
CA TYR A 247 7.67 0.66 -16.23
C TYR A 247 9.15 0.70 -16.65
N SER A 248 9.78 1.88 -16.59
CA SER A 248 11.23 2.00 -16.83
C SER A 248 12.03 1.06 -15.91
N ASN A 249 11.65 1.02 -14.63
CA ASN A 249 12.08 -0.01 -13.69
C ASN A 249 11.03 -1.12 -13.66
N VAL A 250 11.34 -2.23 -14.33
CA VAL A 250 10.45 -3.39 -14.46
C VAL A 250 10.04 -3.88 -13.06
N GLY A 251 8.73 -4.01 -12.84
CA GLY A 251 8.22 -4.51 -11.58
C GLY A 251 8.36 -6.03 -11.41
N GLN A 252 8.06 -6.51 -10.21
CA GLN A 252 8.33 -7.89 -9.81
C GLN A 252 7.48 -8.95 -10.55
N ILE A 253 6.37 -8.55 -11.18
CA ILE A 253 5.51 -9.49 -11.92
C ILE A 253 6.22 -9.99 -13.18
N SER A 254 6.88 -9.07 -13.89
CA SER A 254 7.64 -9.39 -15.10
C SER A 254 9.12 -9.68 -14.83
N ASN A 255 9.59 -9.46 -13.61
CA ASN A 255 10.96 -9.67 -13.17
C ASN A 255 11.03 -10.31 -11.77
N PRO A 256 10.52 -11.54 -11.59
CA PRO A 256 10.43 -12.17 -10.27
C PRO A 256 11.80 -12.38 -9.61
N ASP A 257 12.82 -12.71 -10.41
CA ASP A 257 14.17 -13.00 -9.93
C ASP A 257 15.10 -11.78 -9.93
N GLY A 258 14.61 -10.62 -10.39
CA GLY A 258 15.41 -9.39 -10.47
C GLY A 258 16.46 -9.37 -11.61
N THR A 259 16.50 -10.39 -12.46
CA THR A 259 17.51 -10.58 -13.51
C THR A 259 17.11 -10.02 -14.88
N VAL A 260 15.87 -9.56 -15.04
CA VAL A 260 15.36 -9.04 -16.31
C VAL A 260 15.93 -7.64 -16.58
N GLY A 261 16.17 -7.34 -17.86
CA GLY A 261 16.66 -6.04 -18.32
C GLY A 261 15.68 -4.87 -18.05
N PRO A 262 16.07 -3.63 -18.39
CA PRO A 262 15.23 -2.46 -18.16
C PRO A 262 13.97 -2.50 -19.04
N GLY A 263 12.92 -1.82 -18.59
CA GLY A 263 11.74 -1.58 -19.40
C GLY A 263 11.92 -0.36 -20.31
N PRO A 264 10.84 0.05 -21.01
CA PRO A 264 10.83 1.25 -21.83
C PRO A 264 11.33 2.48 -21.07
N SER A 265 12.30 3.18 -21.64
CA SER A 265 12.87 4.40 -21.04
C SER A 265 11.82 5.50 -20.88
N SER A 266 12.12 6.53 -20.09
CA SER A 266 11.17 7.63 -19.83
C SER A 266 10.65 8.31 -21.12
N ALA A 267 11.46 8.40 -22.17
CA ALA A 267 11.04 8.94 -23.46
C ALA A 267 10.13 7.95 -24.23
N GLU A 268 10.44 6.65 -24.17
CA GLU A 268 9.68 5.58 -24.81
C GLU A 268 8.35 5.29 -24.11
N GLN A 269 8.22 5.62 -22.83
CA GLN A 269 6.95 5.51 -22.09
C GLN A 269 5.84 6.37 -22.73
N ALA A 270 6.17 7.44 -23.46
CA ALA A 270 5.19 8.23 -24.22
C ALA A 270 4.56 7.46 -25.39
N MET A 271 5.21 6.39 -25.87
CA MET A 271 4.72 5.54 -26.97
C MET A 271 3.73 4.47 -26.50
N ILE A 272 3.62 4.24 -25.18
CA ILE A 272 2.68 3.28 -24.60
C ILE A 272 1.31 3.98 -24.45
N PRO A 273 0.22 3.42 -25.02
CA PRO A 273 -1.12 3.97 -24.87
C PRO A 273 -1.56 4.07 -23.40
N ASP A 274 -2.39 5.05 -23.10
CA ASP A 274 -2.86 5.28 -21.73
C ASP A 274 -3.66 4.08 -21.20
N GLY A 275 -4.44 3.39 -22.03
CA GLY A 275 -5.16 2.17 -21.63
C GLY A 275 -4.21 1.08 -21.10
N ILE A 276 -3.04 0.90 -21.72
CA ILE A 276 -2.02 -0.05 -21.25
C ILE A 276 -1.40 0.41 -19.94
N LYS A 277 -1.08 1.71 -19.79
CA LYS A 277 -0.53 2.26 -18.54
C LYS A 277 -1.51 2.13 -17.37
N GLN A 278 -2.79 2.41 -17.61
CA GLN A 278 -3.86 2.28 -16.63
C GLN A 278 -4.08 0.81 -16.23
N ALA A 279 -4.10 -0.11 -17.19
CA ALA A 279 -4.19 -1.54 -16.92
C ALA A 279 -3.00 -2.05 -16.09
N ARG A 280 -1.78 -1.67 -16.48
CA ARG A 280 -0.54 -1.94 -15.73
C ARG A 280 -0.62 -1.42 -14.29
N PHE A 281 -1.09 -0.19 -14.11
CA PHE A 281 -1.22 0.42 -12.79
C PHE A 281 -2.18 -0.38 -11.90
N ASN A 282 -3.36 -0.75 -12.41
CA ASN A 282 -4.32 -1.58 -11.67
C ASN A 282 -3.75 -2.96 -11.31
N LEU A 283 -3.03 -3.60 -12.24
CA LEU A 283 -2.37 -4.88 -11.99
C LEU A 283 -1.39 -4.77 -10.81
N TYR A 284 -0.49 -3.78 -10.85
CA TYR A 284 0.50 -3.60 -9.80
C TYR A 284 -0.09 -3.11 -8.48
N LEU A 285 -1.18 -2.32 -8.51
CA LEU A 285 -1.90 -1.95 -7.29
C LEU A 285 -2.36 -3.18 -6.51
N ILE A 286 -2.95 -4.16 -7.20
CA ILE A 286 -3.44 -5.39 -6.57
C ILE A 286 -2.30 -6.28 -6.10
N GLU A 287 -1.24 -6.37 -6.90
CA GLU A 287 -0.04 -7.10 -6.49
C GLU A 287 0.59 -6.50 -5.23
N HIS A 288 0.64 -5.17 -5.14
CA HIS A 288 1.29 -4.44 -4.05
C HIS A 288 0.41 -4.31 -2.80
N ASP A 289 -0.90 -4.42 -2.94
CA ASP A 289 -1.81 -4.69 -1.83
C ASP A 289 -1.47 -6.03 -1.15
N ALA A 290 -1.00 -7.01 -1.92
CA ALA A 290 -0.53 -8.33 -1.47
C ALA A 290 -1.55 -9.19 -0.70
N SER A 291 -2.77 -8.69 -0.47
CA SER A 291 -3.87 -9.48 0.09
C SER A 291 -4.54 -10.37 -0.94
N TYR A 292 -4.32 -10.08 -2.24
CA TYR A 292 -4.95 -10.77 -3.38
C TYR A 292 -6.48 -10.87 -3.26
N GLY A 293 -7.10 -9.78 -2.79
CA GLY A 293 -8.55 -9.64 -2.70
C GLY A 293 -9.14 -10.00 -1.34
N ILE A 294 -8.31 -10.29 -0.32
CA ILE A 294 -8.81 -10.40 1.06
C ILE A 294 -9.27 -9.04 1.55
N HIS A 295 -8.50 -7.97 1.37
CA HIS A 295 -8.93 -6.64 1.81
C HIS A 295 -10.26 -6.21 1.18
N ASN A 296 -10.42 -6.41 -0.15
CA ASN A 296 -11.68 -6.12 -0.82
C ASN A 296 -11.88 -6.89 -2.13
N GLY A 297 -12.40 -8.12 -2.03
CA GLY A 297 -12.48 -9.00 -3.20
C GLY A 297 -13.34 -8.47 -4.35
N ALA A 298 -14.39 -7.71 -4.05
CA ALA A 298 -15.25 -7.14 -5.10
C ALA A 298 -14.52 -6.03 -5.87
N TYR A 299 -13.85 -5.14 -5.15
CA TYR A 299 -13.10 -4.06 -5.74
C TYR A 299 -11.88 -4.57 -6.53
N THR A 300 -11.12 -5.51 -5.96
CA THR A 300 -10.00 -6.17 -6.64
C THR A 300 -10.42 -6.80 -7.97
N ARG A 301 -11.53 -7.55 -8.00
CA ARG A 301 -12.04 -8.15 -9.25
C ARG A 301 -12.44 -7.08 -10.27
N ARG A 302 -13.12 -6.03 -9.82
CA ARG A 302 -13.53 -4.91 -10.69
C ARG A 302 -12.33 -4.24 -11.35
N LEU A 303 -11.27 -3.93 -10.60
CA LEU A 303 -10.06 -3.32 -11.16
C LEU A 303 -9.37 -4.22 -12.19
N ILE A 304 -9.33 -5.54 -11.97
CA ILE A 304 -8.79 -6.48 -12.96
C ILE A 304 -9.66 -6.52 -14.21
N ASP A 305 -10.99 -6.58 -14.06
CA ASP A 305 -11.90 -6.66 -15.21
C ASP A 305 -11.85 -5.37 -16.05
N ILE A 306 -11.75 -4.20 -15.41
CA ILE A 306 -11.50 -2.91 -16.08
C ILE A 306 -10.17 -2.94 -16.83
N ALA A 307 -9.08 -3.36 -16.17
CA ALA A 307 -7.76 -3.44 -16.78
C ALA A 307 -7.75 -4.37 -18.00
N LYS A 308 -8.43 -5.53 -17.92
CA LYS A 308 -8.59 -6.44 -19.07
C LYS A 308 -9.33 -5.77 -20.22
N GLY A 309 -10.41 -5.06 -19.93
CA GLY A 309 -11.15 -4.29 -20.94
C GLY A 309 -10.29 -3.24 -21.65
N MET A 310 -9.44 -2.53 -20.90
CA MET A 310 -8.49 -1.56 -21.46
C MET A 310 -7.49 -2.22 -22.42
N VAL A 311 -6.87 -3.34 -22.02
CA VAL A 311 -5.90 -4.04 -22.89
C VAL A 311 -6.58 -4.63 -24.12
N GLN A 312 -7.79 -5.19 -23.96
CA GLN A 312 -8.57 -5.72 -25.08
C GLN A 312 -8.95 -4.63 -26.10
N ALA A 313 -9.28 -3.43 -25.63
CA ALA A 313 -9.55 -2.29 -26.52
C ALA A 313 -8.31 -1.94 -27.36
N GLU A 314 -7.12 -1.92 -26.75
CA GLU A 314 -5.85 -1.65 -27.44
C GLU A 314 -5.43 -2.80 -28.38
N LEU A 315 -5.77 -4.05 -28.06
CA LEU A 315 -5.60 -5.19 -28.95
C LEU A 315 -6.52 -5.13 -30.17
N ALA A 316 -7.75 -4.64 -29.99
CA ALA A 316 -8.74 -4.50 -31.05
C ALA A 316 -8.55 -3.23 -31.90
N ALA A 317 -7.72 -2.29 -31.45
CA ALA A 317 -7.42 -1.06 -32.19
C ALA A 317 -6.79 -1.39 -33.57
N PRO A 318 -7.15 -0.62 -34.62
CA PRO A 318 -6.71 -0.87 -35.99
C PRO A 318 -5.19 -0.78 -36.15
#